data_AF-A0A933ZXS2-F1
#
_entry.id   AF-A0A933ZXS2-F1
#
_cell.length_a   1.000
_cell.length_b   1.000
_cell.length_c   1.000
_cell.angle_alpha   90.00
_cell.angle_beta   90.00
_cell.angle_gamma   90.00
#
_symmetry.space_group_name_H-M   'P 1'
#
loop_
_entity.id
_entity.type
_entity.pdbx_description
1 polymer ?
#
loop_
_entity_poly.entity_id
_entity_poly.type
_entity_poly.pdbx_seq_one_letter_code
_entity_poly.pdbx_strand_id
1 'polypeptide(L)'
;MRRLHPAWRVYWLLALGGQLAAAVAQLWLAPRGFGATNPRICSTLIAPVVLGTASLLGILATLTRRDRALWAVGCFSFAFWLVLAVALRAVFPISMGGLWMGPGLPALPFAGGMFLLRGSVSRPRLAGLAASLTLPAAGLGFGVAWAQRAADADTRPAGGSLPELAGPPLPHVAGNAVALPTGVLDLEGGTVELPCGEIQLRVEPMLTFASVSRDRFWALEPAPARVFEAWSQTSGRTMASYRAAYGRSILDVSTRSDATTLRTWTQLDDSLWSHLNSFLVLGATAHESLSLSFSACGEQSFEIKPRGYPSGPPLRLAWLEPDGLFRVAQASDAEKGPFHELGKGKLGVGDPLRMTLLAGGKPQCHVSVDGWAAQASLLASPTAGWGLPENAIEFFQPEDARSSSPGLRAIVDFSLAATSVGRGFESVGHRPGTYVSRIEIQPAR
;
A
#
# COMPACT_ATOMS: atom_id res chain seq x y z
N MET A 1 5.10 -46.06 -31.66
CA MET A 1 5.20 -44.72 -31.03
C MET A 1 6.65 -44.27 -31.14
N ARG A 2 6.93 -43.13 -31.80
CA ARG A 2 8.30 -42.61 -31.87
C ARG A 2 8.69 -42.10 -30.48
N ARG A 3 9.77 -42.63 -29.90
CA ARG A 3 10.28 -42.17 -28.61
C ARG A 3 10.79 -40.74 -28.79
N LEU A 4 10.45 -39.85 -27.85
CA LEU A 4 11.04 -38.50 -27.77
C LEU A 4 12.57 -38.58 -27.81
N HIS A 5 13.17 -37.77 -28.68
CA HIS A 5 14.62 -37.58 -28.75
C HIS A 5 15.13 -37.09 -27.39
N PRO A 6 16.31 -37.53 -26.92
CA PRO A 6 16.86 -37.12 -25.62
C PRO A 6 16.90 -35.59 -25.42
N ALA A 7 17.27 -34.84 -26.47
CA ALA A 7 17.29 -33.37 -26.45
C ALA A 7 15.93 -32.74 -26.08
N TRP A 8 14.82 -33.33 -26.53
CA TRP A 8 13.49 -32.83 -26.21
C TRP A 8 13.09 -33.06 -24.76
N ARG A 9 13.64 -34.08 -24.11
CA ARG A 9 13.40 -34.29 -22.68
C ARG A 9 14.11 -33.23 -21.85
N VAL A 10 15.35 -32.91 -22.20
CA VAL A 10 16.10 -31.82 -21.53
C VAL A 10 15.34 -30.51 -21.66
N TYR A 11 14.83 -30.19 -22.86
CA TYR A 11 13.99 -29.02 -23.07
C TYR A 11 12.78 -28.95 -22.13
N TRP A 12 11.99 -30.01 -22.06
CA TRP A 12 10.82 -30.06 -21.18
C TRP A 12 11.18 -29.96 -19.70
N LEU A 13 12.25 -30.63 -19.28
CA LEU A 13 12.75 -30.55 -17.90
C LEU A 13 13.16 -29.12 -17.54
N LEU A 14 13.79 -28.38 -18.45
CA LEU A 14 14.15 -26.97 -18.23
C LEU A 14 12.91 -26.08 -18.13
N ALA A 15 11.97 -26.19 -19.08
CA ALA A 15 10.75 -25.38 -19.08
C ALA A 15 9.89 -25.61 -17.82
N LEU A 16 9.64 -26.87 -17.48
CA LEU A 16 8.85 -27.24 -16.30
C LEU A 16 9.61 -26.99 -14.99
N GLY A 17 10.92 -27.20 -14.98
CA GLY A 17 11.78 -26.89 -13.84
C GLY A 17 11.81 -25.38 -13.52
N GLY A 18 11.90 -24.55 -14.55
CA GLY A 18 11.80 -23.09 -14.40
C GLY A 18 10.44 -22.65 -13.84
N GLN A 19 9.33 -23.20 -14.37
CA GLN A 19 8.00 -22.92 -13.85
C GLN A 19 7.81 -23.39 -12.40
N LEU A 20 8.34 -24.58 -12.06
CA LEU A 20 8.30 -25.09 -10.68
C LEU A 20 9.11 -24.19 -9.73
N ALA A 21 10.31 -23.78 -10.13
CA ALA A 21 11.14 -22.88 -9.34
C ALA A 21 10.43 -21.53 -9.11
N ALA A 22 9.80 -20.95 -10.14
CA ALA A 22 9.01 -19.73 -10.02
C ALA A 22 7.80 -19.89 -9.09
N ALA A 23 7.08 -21.01 -9.18
CA ALA A 23 5.96 -21.31 -8.29
C ALA A 23 6.40 -21.44 -6.81
N VAL A 24 7.52 -22.13 -6.56
CA VAL A 24 8.09 -22.25 -5.21
C VAL A 24 8.56 -20.90 -4.68
N ALA A 25 9.26 -20.12 -5.50
CA ALA A 25 9.69 -18.77 -5.13
C ALA A 25 8.49 -17.88 -4.80
N GLN A 26 7.42 -17.94 -5.60
CA GLN A 26 6.19 -17.20 -5.33
C GLN A 26 5.53 -17.62 -4.00
N LEU A 27 5.42 -18.92 -3.71
CA LEU A 27 4.88 -19.40 -2.42
C LEU A 27 5.73 -18.97 -1.21
N TRP A 28 7.03 -18.81 -1.43
CA TRP A 28 7.95 -18.39 -0.39
C TRP A 28 7.89 -16.88 -0.14
N LEU A 29 7.84 -16.07 -1.19
CA LEU A 29 7.95 -14.60 -1.15
C LEU A 29 6.62 -13.85 -1.11
N ALA A 30 5.51 -14.49 -1.55
CA ALA A 30 4.22 -13.83 -1.61
C ALA A 30 3.67 -13.49 -0.21
N PRO A 31 2.91 -12.39 -0.09
CA PRO A 31 2.23 -12.06 1.15
C PRO A 31 1.26 -13.19 1.57
N ARG A 32 1.18 -13.43 2.87
CA ARG A 32 0.41 -14.52 3.49
C ARG A 32 -0.76 -13.97 4.30
N GLY A 33 -1.66 -14.87 4.71
CA GLY A 33 -2.75 -14.56 5.63
C GLY A 33 -4.03 -14.03 4.97
N PHE A 34 -4.12 -14.04 3.64
CA PHE A 34 -5.36 -13.66 2.95
C PHE A 34 -6.47 -14.68 3.21
N GLY A 35 -7.67 -14.18 3.55
CA GLY A 35 -8.87 -15.02 3.69
C GLY A 35 -9.29 -15.64 2.35
N ALA A 36 -10.06 -16.73 2.42
CA ALA A 36 -10.49 -17.49 1.23
C ALA A 36 -11.34 -16.67 0.24
N THR A 37 -11.97 -15.60 0.69
CA THR A 37 -12.78 -14.68 -0.13
C THR A 37 -11.95 -13.57 -0.77
N ASN A 38 -10.70 -13.37 -0.36
CA ASN A 38 -9.86 -12.32 -0.92
C ASN A 38 -9.32 -12.76 -2.29
N PRO A 39 -9.53 -11.99 -3.37
CA PRO A 39 -9.04 -12.33 -4.71
C PRO A 39 -7.54 -12.63 -4.77
N ARG A 40 -6.73 -12.05 -3.88
CA ARG A 40 -5.28 -12.25 -3.82
C ARG A 40 -4.88 -13.70 -3.58
N ILE A 41 -5.74 -14.52 -2.97
CA ILE A 41 -5.47 -15.95 -2.77
C ILE A 41 -5.20 -16.67 -4.10
N CYS A 42 -5.80 -16.18 -5.21
CA CYS A 42 -5.55 -16.71 -6.54
C CYS A 42 -4.08 -16.56 -6.95
N SER A 43 -3.48 -15.38 -6.76
CA SER A 43 -2.10 -15.08 -7.16
C SER A 43 -1.04 -15.50 -6.14
N THR A 44 -1.39 -15.58 -4.85
CA THR A 44 -0.41 -15.87 -3.79
C THR A 44 -0.36 -17.33 -3.39
N LEU A 45 -1.46 -18.08 -3.56
CA LEU A 45 -1.54 -19.49 -3.14
C LEU A 45 -2.01 -20.41 -4.27
N ILE A 46 -3.20 -20.18 -4.83
CA ILE A 46 -3.84 -21.15 -5.74
C ILE A 46 -3.01 -21.34 -7.01
N ALA A 47 -2.69 -20.26 -7.73
CA ALA A 47 -1.96 -20.38 -8.98
C ALA A 47 -0.56 -20.98 -8.80
N PRO A 48 0.26 -20.55 -7.82
CA PRO A 48 1.55 -21.19 -7.56
C PRO A 48 1.43 -22.68 -7.22
N VAL A 49 0.48 -23.09 -6.37
CA VAL A 49 0.28 -24.52 -6.04
C VAL A 49 -0.11 -25.31 -7.29
N VAL A 50 -1.09 -24.83 -8.05
CA VAL A 50 -1.58 -25.52 -9.26
C VAL A 50 -0.47 -25.62 -10.33
N LEU A 51 0.26 -24.52 -10.57
CA LEU A 51 1.39 -24.51 -11.51
C LEU A 51 2.52 -25.42 -11.05
N GLY A 52 2.85 -25.41 -9.75
CA GLY A 52 3.85 -26.29 -9.17
C GLY A 52 3.49 -27.77 -9.31
N THR A 53 2.24 -28.14 -8.99
CA THR A 53 1.74 -29.51 -9.18
C THR A 53 1.74 -29.91 -10.65
N ALA A 54 1.28 -29.05 -11.56
CA ALA A 54 1.31 -29.31 -13.00
C ALA A 54 2.74 -29.52 -13.50
N SER A 55 3.70 -28.70 -13.06
CA SER A 55 5.11 -28.84 -13.39
C SER A 55 5.71 -30.15 -12.88
N LEU A 56 5.43 -30.55 -11.64
CA LEU A 56 5.88 -31.83 -11.07
C LEU A 56 5.33 -33.02 -11.86
N LEU A 57 4.04 -33.00 -12.19
CA LEU A 57 3.41 -34.02 -13.02
C LEU A 57 4.01 -34.07 -14.43
N GLY A 58 4.32 -32.90 -15.02
CA GLY A 58 5.02 -32.79 -16.30
C GLY A 58 6.43 -33.36 -16.26
N ILE A 59 7.19 -33.10 -15.20
CA ILE A 59 8.54 -33.63 -14.99
C ILE A 59 8.46 -35.15 -14.88
N LEU A 60 7.55 -35.68 -14.05
CA LEU A 60 7.35 -37.12 -13.91
C LEU A 60 6.92 -37.75 -15.24
N ALA A 61 6.01 -37.10 -15.99
CA ALA A 61 5.61 -37.55 -17.32
C ALA A 61 6.79 -37.57 -18.31
N THR A 62 7.71 -36.60 -18.22
CA THR A 62 8.93 -36.55 -19.05
C THR A 62 9.87 -37.70 -18.70
N LEU A 63 10.10 -37.97 -17.42
CA LEU A 63 10.97 -39.04 -16.94
C LEU A 63 10.40 -40.44 -17.24
N THR A 64 9.09 -40.61 -17.08
CA THR A 64 8.36 -41.87 -17.32
C THR A 64 7.91 -42.06 -18.78
N ARG A 65 8.26 -41.12 -19.67
CA ARG A 65 7.94 -41.16 -21.12
C ARG A 65 6.44 -41.23 -21.42
N ARG A 66 5.65 -40.47 -20.66
CA ARG A 66 4.20 -40.33 -20.80
C ARG A 66 3.87 -39.11 -21.66
N ASP A 67 4.22 -39.17 -22.94
CA ASP A 67 4.11 -38.05 -23.91
C ASP A 67 2.72 -37.39 -23.95
N ARG A 68 1.65 -38.17 -23.70
CA ARG A 68 0.26 -37.66 -23.62
C ARG A 68 0.03 -36.75 -22.42
N ALA A 69 0.50 -37.16 -21.24
CA ALA A 69 0.39 -36.35 -20.03
C ALA A 69 1.25 -35.09 -20.15
N LEU A 70 2.44 -35.23 -20.73
CA LEU A 70 3.33 -34.11 -21.01
C LEU A 70 2.70 -33.08 -21.96
N TRP A 71 2.06 -33.55 -23.04
CA TRP A 71 1.34 -32.66 -23.96
C TRP A 71 0.17 -31.93 -23.29
N ALA A 72 -0.59 -32.63 -22.42
CA ALA A 72 -1.69 -32.04 -21.67
C ALA A 72 -1.22 -30.95 -20.69
N VAL A 73 -0.12 -31.20 -19.95
CA VAL A 73 0.53 -30.20 -19.10
C VAL A 73 1.06 -29.03 -19.93
N GLY A 74 1.62 -29.30 -21.10
CA GLY A 74 2.02 -28.27 -22.06
C GLY A 74 0.87 -27.36 -22.47
N CYS A 75 -0.29 -27.93 -22.82
CA CYS A 75 -1.49 -27.16 -23.15
C CYS A 75 -1.97 -26.32 -21.97
N PHE A 76 -1.98 -26.90 -20.78
CA PHE A 76 -2.32 -26.21 -19.54
C PHE A 76 -1.43 -24.98 -19.31
N SER A 77 -0.10 -25.16 -19.30
CA SER A 77 0.85 -24.07 -19.05
C SER A 77 0.79 -23.01 -20.16
N PHE A 78 0.71 -23.42 -21.43
CA PHE A 78 0.56 -22.49 -22.55
C PHE A 78 -0.68 -21.61 -22.39
N ALA A 79 -1.84 -22.21 -22.11
CA ALA A 79 -3.10 -21.49 -21.96
C ALA A 79 -3.09 -20.54 -20.78
N PHE A 80 -2.54 -20.97 -19.63
CA PHE A 80 -2.39 -20.11 -18.45
C PHE A 80 -1.59 -18.84 -18.78
N TRP A 81 -0.37 -18.99 -19.30
CA TRP A 81 0.52 -17.85 -19.55
C TRP A 81 0.00 -16.93 -20.65
N LEU A 82 -0.55 -17.51 -21.72
CA LEU A 82 -1.13 -16.72 -22.82
C LEU A 82 -2.33 -15.89 -22.32
N VAL A 83 -3.25 -16.51 -21.59
CA VAL A 83 -4.44 -15.81 -21.09
C VAL A 83 -4.09 -14.81 -20.01
N LEU A 84 -3.13 -15.11 -19.12
CA LEU A 84 -2.60 -14.15 -18.15
C LEU A 84 -2.07 -12.90 -18.87
N ALA A 85 -1.25 -13.06 -19.91
CA ALA A 85 -0.68 -11.95 -20.66
C ALA A 85 -1.76 -11.09 -21.35
N VAL A 86 -2.72 -11.74 -22.02
CA VAL A 86 -3.83 -11.05 -22.69
C VAL A 86 -4.74 -10.36 -21.68
N ALA A 87 -5.07 -11.02 -20.57
CA ALA A 87 -5.91 -10.47 -19.52
C ALA A 87 -5.25 -9.27 -18.83
N LEU A 88 -3.95 -9.34 -18.54
CA LEU A 88 -3.20 -8.20 -17.99
C LEU A 88 -3.25 -7.00 -18.95
N ARG A 89 -3.08 -7.21 -20.27
CA ARG A 89 -3.18 -6.13 -21.26
C ARG A 89 -4.60 -5.55 -21.36
N ALA A 90 -5.61 -6.38 -21.21
CA ALA A 90 -7.02 -5.98 -21.31
C ALA A 90 -7.49 -5.24 -20.06
N VAL A 91 -7.12 -5.72 -18.87
CA VAL A 91 -7.51 -5.13 -17.58
C VAL A 91 -6.69 -3.88 -17.26
N PHE A 92 -5.41 -3.85 -17.63
CA PHE A 92 -4.47 -2.76 -17.31
C PHE A 92 -3.85 -2.17 -18.59
N PRO A 93 -4.65 -1.51 -19.45
CA PRO A 93 -4.17 -1.09 -20.75
C PRO A 93 -3.06 -0.03 -20.71
N ILE A 94 -2.93 0.71 -19.60
CA ILE A 94 -1.93 1.76 -19.42
C ILE A 94 -0.66 1.14 -18.84
N SER A 95 -0.76 0.48 -17.69
CA SER A 95 0.41 -0.12 -17.01
C SER A 95 1.03 -1.27 -17.79
N MET A 96 0.22 -2.07 -18.52
CA MET A 96 0.70 -3.22 -19.29
C MET A 96 0.98 -2.92 -20.77
N GLY A 97 0.95 -1.65 -21.19
CA GLY A 97 1.06 -1.19 -22.57
C GLY A 97 1.99 -2.04 -23.46
N GLY A 98 3.31 -1.94 -23.27
CA GLY A 98 4.31 -2.81 -23.92
C GLY A 98 4.79 -3.98 -23.06
N LEU A 99 4.55 -3.93 -21.74
CA LEU A 99 5.07 -4.88 -20.76
C LEU A 99 4.31 -6.21 -20.71
N TRP A 100 3.10 -6.28 -21.27
CA TRP A 100 2.28 -7.51 -21.28
C TRP A 100 2.95 -8.70 -21.98
N MET A 101 3.93 -8.45 -22.86
CA MET A 101 4.71 -9.51 -23.48
C MET A 101 5.55 -10.29 -22.46
N GLY A 102 5.97 -9.67 -21.36
CA GLY A 102 6.78 -10.31 -20.30
C GLY A 102 6.10 -11.57 -19.74
N PRO A 103 4.87 -11.47 -19.19
CA PRO A 103 4.08 -12.63 -18.77
C PRO A 103 3.75 -13.61 -19.90
N GLY A 104 3.80 -13.20 -21.17
CA GLY A 104 3.57 -14.05 -22.34
C GLY A 104 4.79 -14.88 -22.76
N LEU A 105 6.02 -14.45 -22.44
CA LEU A 105 7.25 -15.15 -22.82
C LEU A 105 7.30 -16.62 -22.36
N PRO A 106 6.87 -16.97 -21.14
CA PRO A 106 6.80 -18.37 -20.70
C PRO A 106 5.87 -19.24 -21.54
N ALA A 107 4.91 -18.68 -22.29
CA ALA A 107 4.05 -19.48 -23.18
C ALA A 107 4.82 -20.07 -24.37
N LEU A 108 5.85 -19.38 -24.86
CA LEU A 108 6.63 -19.80 -26.04
C LEU A 108 7.28 -21.19 -25.90
N PRO A 109 7.98 -21.53 -24.80
CA PRO A 109 8.53 -22.86 -24.65
C PRO A 109 7.46 -23.97 -24.59
N PHE A 110 6.29 -23.69 -24.04
CA PHE A 110 5.20 -24.67 -24.03
C PHE A 110 4.61 -24.86 -25.45
N ALA A 111 4.43 -23.79 -26.21
CA ALA A 111 4.00 -23.86 -27.61
C ALA A 111 4.99 -24.67 -28.48
N GLY A 112 6.29 -24.40 -28.35
CA GLY A 112 7.35 -25.15 -29.04
C GLY A 112 7.35 -26.63 -28.68
N GLY A 113 7.29 -26.95 -27.39
CA GLY A 113 7.20 -28.32 -26.90
C GLY A 113 5.95 -29.06 -27.42
N MET A 114 4.80 -28.39 -27.45
CA MET A 114 3.56 -28.95 -28.00
C MET A 114 3.65 -29.23 -29.49
N PHE A 115 4.28 -28.33 -30.26
CA PHE A 115 4.49 -28.52 -31.70
C PHE A 115 5.35 -29.76 -31.97
N LEU A 116 6.41 -29.96 -31.20
CA LEU A 116 7.28 -31.15 -31.28
C LEU A 116 6.55 -32.46 -30.95
N LEU A 117 5.52 -32.40 -30.10
CA LEU A 117 4.72 -33.55 -29.71
C LEU A 117 3.53 -33.84 -30.65
N ARG A 118 3.19 -32.92 -31.57
CA ARG A 118 1.98 -33.02 -32.42
C ARG A 118 1.88 -34.35 -33.19
N GLY A 119 2.99 -34.87 -33.68
CA GLY A 119 3.04 -36.15 -34.41
C GLY A 119 2.79 -37.40 -33.56
N SER A 120 2.89 -37.28 -32.23
CA SER A 120 2.72 -38.39 -31.29
C SER A 120 1.30 -38.49 -30.70
N VAL A 121 0.43 -37.49 -30.96
CA VAL A 121 -0.81 -37.24 -30.19
C VAL A 121 -2.08 -37.26 -31.08
N SER A 122 -2.05 -37.86 -32.28
CA SER A 122 -3.13 -37.82 -33.28
C SER A 122 -4.42 -38.61 -32.96
N ARG A 123 -5.02 -38.44 -31.77
CA ARG A 123 -6.30 -39.08 -31.41
C ARG A 123 -7.32 -38.11 -30.81
N PRO A 124 -8.60 -38.16 -31.21
CA PRO A 124 -9.65 -37.24 -30.75
C PRO A 124 -9.88 -37.26 -29.23
N ARG A 125 -9.64 -38.42 -28.57
CA ARG A 125 -9.73 -38.53 -27.11
C ARG A 125 -8.72 -37.64 -26.35
N LEU A 126 -7.59 -37.31 -26.98
CA LEU A 126 -6.57 -36.45 -26.37
C LEU A 126 -6.92 -34.96 -26.51
N ALA A 127 -7.63 -34.60 -27.58
CA ALA A 127 -8.19 -33.26 -27.73
C ALA A 127 -9.20 -32.95 -26.62
N GLY A 128 -10.03 -33.92 -26.23
CA GLY A 128 -10.95 -33.78 -25.09
C GLY A 128 -10.24 -33.52 -23.76
N LEU A 129 -9.19 -34.28 -23.46
CA LEU A 129 -8.42 -34.10 -22.22
C LEU A 129 -7.69 -32.75 -22.20
N ALA A 130 -7.02 -32.35 -23.28
CA ALA A 130 -6.39 -31.04 -23.32
C ALA A 130 -7.42 -29.91 -23.22
N ALA A 131 -8.55 -29.99 -23.93
CA ALA A 131 -9.63 -29.00 -23.81
C ALA A 131 -10.12 -28.87 -22.35
N SER A 132 -10.29 -29.99 -21.63
CA SER A 132 -10.72 -29.98 -20.22
C SER A 132 -9.72 -29.32 -19.26
N LEU A 133 -8.44 -29.26 -19.60
CA LEU A 133 -7.40 -28.62 -18.78
C LEU A 133 -7.10 -27.19 -19.22
N THR A 134 -7.31 -26.88 -20.49
CA THR A 134 -7.06 -25.55 -21.08
C THR A 134 -8.03 -24.51 -20.53
N LEU A 135 -9.31 -24.87 -20.34
CA LEU A 135 -10.31 -23.94 -19.80
C LEU A 135 -10.04 -23.54 -18.34
N PRO A 136 -9.79 -24.48 -17.39
CA PRO A 136 -9.36 -24.12 -16.04
C PRO A 136 -8.04 -23.34 -16.01
N ALA A 137 -7.06 -23.67 -16.86
CA ALA A 137 -5.82 -22.92 -16.98
C ALA A 137 -6.06 -21.47 -17.40
N ALA A 138 -6.89 -21.26 -18.42
CA ALA A 138 -7.29 -19.94 -18.89
C ALA A 138 -8.02 -19.16 -17.78
N GLY A 139 -8.96 -19.81 -17.09
CA GLY A 139 -9.67 -19.21 -15.96
C GLY A 139 -8.74 -18.82 -14.81
N LEU A 140 -7.73 -19.65 -14.51
CA LEU A 140 -6.71 -19.36 -13.51
C LEU A 140 -5.80 -18.18 -13.95
N GLY A 141 -5.38 -18.15 -15.22
CA GLY A 141 -4.58 -17.04 -15.77
C GLY A 141 -5.34 -15.71 -15.74
N PHE A 142 -6.61 -15.72 -16.14
CA PHE A 142 -7.49 -14.56 -16.01
C PHE A 142 -7.69 -14.17 -14.53
N GLY A 143 -7.94 -15.14 -13.65
CA GLY A 143 -8.13 -14.91 -12.22
C GLY A 143 -6.91 -14.28 -11.55
N VAL A 144 -5.68 -14.68 -11.94
CA VAL A 144 -4.45 -14.04 -11.48
C VAL A 144 -4.36 -12.59 -11.97
N ALA A 145 -4.66 -12.32 -13.24
CA ALA A 145 -4.67 -10.94 -13.77
C ALA A 145 -5.69 -10.08 -13.02
N TRP A 146 -6.92 -10.58 -12.85
CA TRP A 146 -8.00 -9.88 -12.16
C TRP A 146 -7.68 -9.63 -10.69
N ALA A 147 -7.05 -10.59 -10.01
CA ALA A 147 -6.64 -10.45 -8.62
C ALA A 147 -5.62 -9.32 -8.40
N GLN A 148 -4.92 -8.86 -9.46
CA GLN A 148 -4.02 -7.72 -9.36
C GLN A 148 -4.72 -6.36 -9.31
N ARG A 149 -6.01 -6.30 -9.68
CA ARG A 149 -6.75 -5.05 -9.74
C ARG A 149 -7.13 -4.59 -8.34
N ALA A 150 -6.89 -3.32 -8.03
CA ALA A 150 -7.39 -2.73 -6.80
C ALA A 150 -8.92 -2.79 -6.73
N ALA A 151 -9.45 -2.84 -5.51
CA ALA A 151 -10.88 -2.67 -5.26
C ALA A 151 -11.34 -1.25 -5.65
N ASP A 152 -12.64 -1.04 -5.64
CA ASP A 152 -13.18 0.32 -5.70
C ASP A 152 -12.79 1.08 -4.43
N ALA A 153 -12.55 2.38 -4.55
CA ALA A 153 -12.17 3.22 -3.43
C ALA A 153 -13.24 3.19 -2.33
N ASP A 154 -12.83 2.96 -1.07
CA ASP A 154 -13.73 2.98 0.11
C ASP A 154 -13.52 4.18 1.04
N THR A 155 -12.45 4.96 0.85
CA THR A 155 -12.28 6.22 1.59
C THR A 155 -13.49 7.14 1.38
N ARG A 156 -13.81 7.94 2.40
CA ARG A 156 -15.04 8.74 2.45
C ARG A 156 -14.67 10.20 2.67
N PRO A 157 -14.49 11.02 1.62
CA PRO A 157 -14.15 12.43 1.79
C PRO A 157 -15.16 13.12 2.72
N ALA A 158 -14.69 13.97 3.63
CA ALA A 158 -15.56 14.71 4.55
C ALA A 158 -16.52 15.67 3.83
N GLY A 159 -16.21 16.04 2.58
CA GLY A 159 -17.01 16.94 1.75
C GLY A 159 -16.72 18.43 2.03
N GLY A 160 -17.57 19.29 1.48
CA GLY A 160 -17.42 20.75 1.57
C GLY A 160 -16.55 21.35 0.46
N SER A 161 -16.62 22.68 0.33
CA SER A 161 -15.81 23.45 -0.61
C SER A 161 -14.46 23.83 -0.01
N LEU A 162 -13.46 24.01 -0.86
CA LEU A 162 -12.21 24.65 -0.44
C LEU A 162 -12.50 26.07 0.06
N PRO A 163 -11.94 26.48 1.21
CA PRO A 163 -12.09 27.85 1.67
C PRO A 163 -11.28 28.79 0.77
N GLU A 164 -11.74 30.03 0.66
CA GLU A 164 -10.96 31.10 0.04
C GLU A 164 -9.85 31.57 0.99
N LEU A 165 -8.74 32.04 0.44
CA LEU A 165 -7.67 32.65 1.23
C LEU A 165 -8.20 33.92 1.91
N ALA A 166 -7.95 34.04 3.21
CA ALA A 166 -8.34 35.20 3.97
C ALA A 166 -7.43 36.40 3.63
N GLY A 167 -7.87 37.27 2.73
CA GLY A 167 -7.13 38.49 2.35
C GLY A 167 -6.38 38.37 1.01
N PRO A 168 -5.76 39.47 0.54
CA PRO A 168 -5.01 39.45 -0.71
C PRO A 168 -3.80 38.51 -0.61
N PRO A 169 -3.47 37.75 -1.67
CA PRO A 169 -2.32 36.88 -1.67
C PRO A 169 -1.04 37.70 -1.48
N LEU A 170 -0.20 37.27 -0.54
CA LEU A 170 1.08 37.90 -0.28
C LEU A 170 2.13 37.43 -1.29
N PRO A 171 3.10 38.28 -1.67
CA PRO A 171 4.16 37.89 -2.59
C PRO A 171 5.00 36.75 -2.01
N HIS A 172 5.63 35.99 -2.90
CA HIS A 172 6.58 34.95 -2.53
C HIS A 172 7.75 35.60 -1.77
N VAL A 173 7.97 35.19 -0.52
CA VAL A 173 9.07 35.71 0.31
C VAL A 173 10.30 34.81 0.12
N ALA A 174 11.48 35.42 -0.03
CA ALA A 174 12.74 34.68 -0.03
C ALA A 174 12.90 33.94 1.31
N GLY A 175 12.94 32.61 1.27
CA GLY A 175 13.12 31.76 2.45
C GLY A 175 11.95 30.84 2.80
N ASN A 176 10.84 30.87 2.05
CA ASN A 176 9.68 29.95 2.13
C ASN A 176 9.06 29.71 3.52
N ALA A 177 9.52 30.35 4.58
CA ALA A 177 9.06 30.14 5.95
C ALA A 177 8.31 31.36 6.50
N VAL A 178 7.20 31.11 7.19
CA VAL A 178 6.38 32.11 7.87
C VAL A 178 6.42 31.83 9.37
N ALA A 179 6.84 32.84 10.14
CA ALA A 179 6.80 32.77 11.59
C ALA A 179 5.35 32.72 12.10
N LEU A 180 5.08 31.79 12.99
CA LEU A 180 3.83 31.64 13.73
C LEU A 180 4.08 31.98 15.20
N PRO A 181 3.06 32.38 15.98
CA PRO A 181 3.22 32.62 17.41
C PRO A 181 3.79 31.42 18.19
N THR A 182 3.48 30.21 17.73
CA THR A 182 3.87 28.95 18.37
C THR A 182 4.89 28.16 17.56
N GLY A 183 5.43 28.67 16.46
CA GLY A 183 6.28 27.87 15.57
C GLY A 183 6.60 28.51 14.23
N VAL A 184 6.81 27.68 13.21
CA VAL A 184 7.13 28.11 11.84
C VAL A 184 6.34 27.26 10.86
N LEU A 185 5.79 27.90 9.83
CA LEU A 185 5.19 27.24 8.67
C LEU A 185 6.17 27.33 7.49
N ASP A 186 6.65 26.20 6.98
CA ASP A 186 7.26 26.11 5.66
C ASP A 186 6.17 26.07 4.59
N LEU A 187 6.10 27.12 3.79
CA LEU A 187 5.14 27.30 2.70
C LEU A 187 5.37 26.32 1.56
N GLU A 188 6.59 25.84 1.32
CA GLU A 188 6.88 24.96 0.18
C GLU A 188 6.29 23.57 0.40
N GLY A 189 6.62 22.94 1.54
CA GLY A 189 6.05 21.64 1.93
C GLY A 189 4.67 21.75 2.57
N GLY A 190 4.31 22.92 3.09
CA GLY A 190 3.18 23.08 4.02
C GLY A 190 3.41 22.33 5.34
N THR A 191 4.66 22.35 5.79
CA THR A 191 5.11 21.70 7.03
C THR A 191 5.06 22.71 8.17
N VAL A 192 4.53 22.32 9.32
CA VAL A 192 4.52 23.16 10.52
C VAL A 192 5.47 22.58 11.56
N GLU A 193 6.43 23.38 12.00
CA GLU A 193 7.34 23.04 13.08
C GLU A 193 7.01 23.84 14.33
N LEU A 194 6.80 23.17 15.47
CA LEU A 194 6.49 23.82 16.74
C LEU A 194 7.00 23.04 17.96
N PRO A 195 7.41 23.71 19.04
CA PRO A 195 7.62 23.06 20.33
C PRO A 195 6.28 22.65 20.97
N CYS A 196 6.29 21.53 21.69
CA CYS A 196 5.16 21.03 22.47
C CYS A 196 5.68 20.29 23.71
N GLY A 197 5.71 20.98 24.86
CA GLY A 197 6.47 20.52 26.02
C GLY A 197 7.97 20.48 25.71
N GLU A 198 8.63 19.37 26.06
CA GLU A 198 10.05 19.14 25.76
C GLU A 198 10.30 18.51 24.37
N ILE A 199 9.25 18.37 23.55
CA ILE A 199 9.33 17.76 22.21
C ILE A 199 9.28 18.86 21.14
N GLN A 200 10.19 18.80 20.16
CA GLN A 200 10.05 19.53 18.91
C GLN A 200 9.23 18.70 17.92
N LEU A 201 8.10 19.23 17.46
CA LEU A 201 7.23 18.59 16.50
C LEU A 201 7.39 19.18 15.11
N ARG A 202 7.39 18.29 14.12
CA ARG A 202 7.25 18.59 12.69
C ARG A 202 5.95 17.95 12.21
N VAL A 203 5.07 18.72 11.60
CA VAL A 203 3.73 18.27 11.21
C VAL A 203 3.52 18.50 9.72
N GLU A 204 3.18 17.44 9.00
CA GLU A 204 2.78 17.47 7.60
C GLU A 204 1.29 17.11 7.53
N PRO A 205 0.39 18.11 7.58
CA PRO A 205 -1.03 17.88 7.86
C PRO A 205 -1.89 17.62 6.62
N MET A 206 -1.29 17.52 5.44
CA MET A 206 -2.01 17.44 4.17
C MET A 206 -1.96 16.02 3.60
N LEU A 207 -3.08 15.55 3.07
CA LEU A 207 -3.13 14.31 2.30
C LEU A 207 -2.16 14.37 1.10
N THR A 208 -1.12 13.55 1.09
CA THR A 208 -0.13 13.42 0.01
C THR A 208 -0.06 11.99 -0.49
N PHE A 209 0.44 11.81 -1.71
CA PHE A 209 0.67 10.51 -2.32
C PHE A 209 2.13 10.41 -2.71
N ALA A 210 2.77 9.26 -2.50
CA ALA A 210 4.16 9.06 -2.93
C ALA A 210 4.20 8.49 -4.36
N SER A 211 3.30 7.55 -4.67
CA SER A 211 3.17 6.95 -5.99
C SER A 211 1.72 6.63 -6.32
N VAL A 212 1.40 6.65 -7.61
CA VAL A 212 0.06 6.51 -8.16
C VAL A 212 -0.01 5.46 -9.28
N SER A 213 -1.21 4.94 -9.51
CA SER A 213 -1.57 4.05 -10.62
C SER A 213 -2.72 4.66 -11.42
N ARG A 214 -2.63 4.58 -12.75
CA ARG A 214 -3.65 5.14 -13.66
C ARG A 214 -4.78 4.17 -13.99
N ASP A 215 -4.56 2.87 -13.81
CA ASP A 215 -5.52 1.82 -14.16
C ASP A 215 -5.70 0.77 -13.06
N ARG A 216 -5.38 1.14 -11.80
CA ARG A 216 -5.61 0.33 -10.60
C ARG A 216 -4.74 -0.92 -10.50
N PHE A 217 -3.64 -0.96 -11.25
CA PHE A 217 -2.61 -1.99 -11.13
C PHE A 217 -1.63 -1.63 -10.00
N TRP A 218 -0.34 -1.81 -10.22
CA TRP A 218 0.72 -1.36 -9.34
C TRP A 218 0.96 0.14 -9.50
N ALA A 219 1.16 0.84 -8.38
CA ALA A 219 1.45 2.27 -8.35
C ALA A 219 2.96 2.49 -8.39
N LEU A 220 3.51 2.40 -9.62
CA LEU A 220 4.93 2.56 -9.92
C LEU A 220 5.30 3.98 -10.36
N GLU A 221 4.32 4.82 -10.68
CA GLU A 221 4.57 6.20 -11.11
C GLU A 221 4.66 7.11 -9.87
N PRO A 222 5.68 7.98 -9.75
CA PRO A 222 5.71 8.95 -8.68
C PRO A 222 4.48 9.86 -8.77
N ALA A 223 3.90 10.20 -7.62
CA ALA A 223 2.81 11.17 -7.62
C ALA A 223 3.35 12.54 -8.05
N PRO A 224 2.58 13.31 -8.84
CA PRO A 224 2.95 14.67 -9.17
C PRO A 224 3.16 15.50 -7.89
N ALA A 225 4.29 16.22 -7.84
CA ALA A 225 4.61 17.06 -6.71
C ALA A 225 3.55 18.16 -6.54
N ARG A 226 3.28 18.50 -5.29
CA ARG A 226 2.48 19.67 -4.94
C ARG A 226 3.32 20.93 -5.15
N VAL A 227 2.67 21.97 -5.67
CA VAL A 227 3.26 23.27 -5.91
C VAL A 227 2.52 24.30 -5.06
N PHE A 228 3.28 25.06 -4.29
CA PHE A 228 2.76 26.22 -3.55
C PHE A 228 2.27 27.30 -4.52
N GLU A 229 1.06 27.84 -4.28
CA GLU A 229 0.45 28.86 -5.15
C GLU A 229 0.46 30.25 -4.51
N ALA A 230 -0.05 30.34 -3.29
CA ALA A 230 -0.34 31.60 -2.64
C ALA A 230 -0.53 31.39 -1.14
N TRP A 231 -0.36 32.45 -0.38
CA TRP A 231 -0.65 32.45 1.06
C TRP A 231 -1.21 33.80 1.50
N SER A 232 -1.85 33.80 2.65
CA SER A 232 -2.33 35.00 3.30
C SER A 232 -2.19 34.88 4.82
N GLN A 233 -2.11 36.03 5.48
CA GLN A 233 -2.02 36.09 6.93
C GLN A 233 -2.93 37.18 7.47
N THR A 234 -3.69 36.83 8.49
CA THR A 234 -4.54 37.73 9.28
C THR A 234 -4.19 37.55 10.76
N SER A 235 -4.75 38.37 11.65
CA SER A 235 -4.41 38.31 13.09
C SER A 235 -4.66 36.91 13.67
N GLY A 236 -3.59 36.15 13.91
CA GLY A 236 -3.63 34.81 14.52
C GLY A 236 -3.98 33.66 13.57
N ARG A 237 -4.03 33.90 12.24
CA ARG A 237 -4.36 32.88 11.24
C ARG A 237 -3.50 33.04 9.99
N THR A 238 -2.88 31.95 9.56
CA THR A 238 -2.09 31.86 8.33
C THR A 238 -2.70 30.81 7.41
N MET A 239 -2.98 31.15 6.17
CA MET A 239 -3.50 30.21 5.16
C MET A 239 -2.55 30.08 3.99
N ALA A 240 -2.37 28.87 3.47
CA ALA A 240 -1.56 28.57 2.30
C ALA A 240 -2.34 27.68 1.32
N SER A 241 -2.25 28.00 0.03
CA SER A 241 -2.87 27.29 -1.08
C SER A 241 -1.83 26.56 -1.90
N TYR A 242 -2.21 25.37 -2.33
CA TYR A 242 -1.36 24.46 -3.08
C TYR A 242 -2.13 23.81 -4.22
N ARG A 243 -1.43 23.51 -5.31
CA ARG A 243 -1.94 22.76 -6.46
C ARG A 243 -1.12 21.50 -6.69
N ALA A 244 -1.80 20.42 -7.02
CA ALA A 244 -1.19 19.22 -7.59
C ALA A 244 -1.97 18.82 -8.85
N ALA A 245 -1.48 17.83 -9.59
CA ALA A 245 -2.19 17.35 -10.78
C ALA A 245 -3.54 16.69 -10.46
N TYR A 246 -3.71 16.19 -9.23
CA TYR A 246 -4.93 15.50 -8.76
C TYR A 246 -5.94 16.43 -8.08
N GLY A 247 -5.61 17.72 -7.92
CA GLY A 247 -6.51 18.71 -7.32
C GLY A 247 -5.77 19.79 -6.53
N ARG A 248 -6.41 20.31 -5.48
CA ARG A 248 -5.94 21.48 -4.73
C ARG A 248 -6.00 21.23 -3.23
N SER A 249 -5.06 21.83 -2.49
CA SER A 249 -5.04 21.78 -1.04
C SER A 249 -4.98 23.18 -0.44
N ILE A 250 -5.69 23.39 0.67
CA ILE A 250 -5.55 24.57 1.51
C ILE A 250 -5.12 24.12 2.91
N LEU A 251 -4.09 24.75 3.45
CA LEU A 251 -3.68 24.64 4.86
C LEU A 251 -4.05 25.93 5.58
N ASP A 252 -4.71 25.80 6.72
CA ASP A 252 -5.09 26.87 7.63
C ASP A 252 -4.47 26.58 9.00
N VAL A 253 -3.60 27.49 9.43
CA VAL A 253 -2.89 27.44 10.70
C VAL A 253 -3.45 28.54 11.58
N SER A 254 -4.02 28.15 12.72
CA SER A 254 -4.52 29.08 13.73
C SER A 254 -3.88 28.80 15.07
N THR A 255 -3.48 29.85 15.78
CA THR A 255 -2.80 29.75 17.07
C THR A 255 -3.60 30.49 18.12
N ARG A 256 -3.89 29.82 19.25
CA ARG A 256 -4.53 30.40 20.44
C ARG A 256 -3.62 30.10 21.62
N SER A 257 -3.30 31.08 22.48
CA SER A 257 -2.50 30.97 23.72
C SER A 257 -1.45 29.85 23.81
N ASP A 258 -1.90 28.60 23.96
CA ASP A 258 -1.15 27.37 24.23
C ASP A 258 -1.50 26.21 23.28
N ALA A 259 -2.33 26.43 22.27
CA ALA A 259 -2.78 25.44 21.31
C ALA A 259 -2.60 25.93 19.85
N THR A 260 -2.12 25.02 19.01
CA THR A 260 -2.03 25.22 17.56
C THR A 260 -3.06 24.31 16.88
N THR A 261 -3.95 24.91 16.10
CA THR A 261 -4.92 24.18 15.27
C THR A 261 -4.49 24.27 13.80
N LEU A 262 -4.26 23.11 13.21
CA LEU A 262 -4.00 22.93 11.79
C LEU A 262 -5.27 22.36 11.16
N ARG A 263 -5.79 23.02 10.13
CA ARG A 263 -6.88 22.49 9.34
C ARG A 263 -6.47 22.44 7.88
N THR A 264 -6.60 21.28 7.27
CA THR A 264 -6.30 21.10 5.85
C THR A 264 -7.54 20.63 5.12
N TRP A 265 -7.66 21.10 3.88
CA TRP A 265 -8.60 20.57 2.91
C TRP A 265 -7.79 20.11 1.71
N THR A 266 -7.92 18.86 1.30
CA THR A 266 -7.36 18.35 0.05
C THR A 266 -8.51 17.87 -0.83
N GLN A 267 -8.75 18.59 -1.92
CA GLN A 267 -9.73 18.21 -2.93
C GLN A 267 -9.07 17.30 -3.95
N LEU A 268 -9.67 16.14 -4.17
CA LEU A 268 -9.37 15.25 -5.30
C LEU A 268 -10.45 15.43 -6.37
N ASP A 269 -10.03 15.74 -7.59
CA ASP A 269 -10.96 15.95 -8.71
C ASP A 269 -11.54 14.62 -9.20
N ASP A 270 -10.71 13.58 -9.22
CA ASP A 270 -11.05 12.22 -9.64
C ASP A 270 -10.63 11.19 -8.57
N SER A 271 -11.12 9.96 -8.71
CA SER A 271 -10.59 8.84 -7.95
C SER A 271 -9.09 8.65 -8.23
N LEU A 272 -8.31 8.39 -7.18
CA LEU A 272 -6.86 8.22 -7.28
C LEU A 272 -6.44 6.91 -6.65
N TRP A 273 -5.62 6.12 -7.35
CA TRP A 273 -5.08 4.86 -6.84
C TRP A 273 -3.62 5.04 -6.48
N SER A 274 -3.23 4.73 -5.25
CA SER A 274 -1.86 4.94 -4.73
C SER A 274 -1.33 3.74 -3.97
N HIS A 275 -0.01 3.56 -3.95
CA HIS A 275 0.64 2.55 -3.09
C HIS A 275 0.83 3.11 -1.67
N LEU A 276 1.43 4.30 -1.55
CA LEU A 276 1.64 5.02 -0.28
C LEU A 276 0.97 6.38 -0.33
N ASN A 277 0.29 6.72 0.76
CA ASN A 277 -0.24 8.05 1.04
C ASN A 277 0.01 8.39 2.51
N SER A 278 0.01 9.69 2.81
CA SER A 278 0.00 10.18 4.18
C SER A 278 -1.10 11.22 4.30
N PHE A 279 -2.05 10.98 5.19
CA PHE A 279 -3.08 11.93 5.62
C PHE A 279 -2.52 12.95 6.60
N LEU A 280 -1.60 12.50 7.44
CA LEU A 280 -0.88 13.27 8.45
C LEU A 280 0.43 12.55 8.76
N VAL A 281 1.55 13.29 8.72
CA VAL A 281 2.83 12.83 9.29
C VAL A 281 3.21 13.70 10.47
N LEU A 282 3.54 13.06 11.59
CA LEU A 282 4.10 13.70 12.78
C LEU A 282 5.52 13.21 12.98
N GLY A 283 6.48 14.11 12.80
CA GLY A 283 7.86 13.93 13.23
C GLY A 283 8.05 14.50 14.64
N ALA A 284 8.75 13.77 15.50
CA ALA A 284 9.08 14.24 16.85
C ALA A 284 10.56 14.07 17.16
N THR A 285 11.12 15.08 17.81
CA THR A 285 12.49 15.08 18.33
C THR A 285 12.46 15.37 19.82
N ALA A 286 13.17 14.56 20.60
CA ALA A 286 13.34 14.71 22.04
C ALA A 286 14.72 14.21 22.47
N HIS A 287 15.17 14.63 23.65
CA HIS A 287 16.39 14.13 24.27
C HIS A 287 16.22 12.71 24.84
N GLU A 288 15.02 12.40 25.33
CA GLU A 288 14.69 11.11 25.94
C GLU A 288 14.05 10.14 24.94
N SER A 289 13.82 8.90 25.36
CA SER A 289 13.07 7.93 24.56
C SER A 289 11.60 8.36 24.39
N LEU A 290 11.05 8.11 23.21
CA LEU A 290 9.69 8.46 22.85
C LEU A 290 8.74 7.26 22.92
N SER A 291 7.56 7.50 23.46
CA SER A 291 6.42 6.59 23.40
C SER A 291 5.15 7.37 23.12
N LEU A 292 4.07 6.69 22.75
CA LEU A 292 2.78 7.31 22.52
C LEU A 292 1.65 6.52 23.19
N SER A 293 0.56 7.17 23.54
CA SER A 293 -0.69 6.52 23.91
C SER A 293 -1.82 6.98 22.99
N PHE A 294 -2.76 6.09 22.71
CA PHE A 294 -3.98 6.41 21.99
C PHE A 294 -5.15 6.40 22.96
N SER A 295 -5.95 7.45 22.97
CA SER A 295 -7.17 7.56 23.80
C SER A 295 -8.12 6.37 23.65
N ALA A 296 -8.21 5.79 22.45
CA ALA A 296 -9.01 4.59 22.18
C ALA A 296 -8.53 3.36 22.96
N CYS A 297 -7.29 3.31 23.42
CA CYS A 297 -6.70 2.23 24.20
C CYS A 297 -6.52 2.59 25.70
N GLY A 298 -7.14 3.66 26.17
CA GLY A 298 -6.97 4.15 27.54
C GLY A 298 -5.57 4.75 27.80
N GLU A 299 -5.03 4.51 28.99
CA GLU A 299 -3.72 5.05 29.42
C GLU A 299 -2.51 4.20 28.97
N GLN A 300 -2.75 3.17 28.15
CA GLN A 300 -1.68 2.30 27.70
C GLN A 300 -0.68 3.05 26.82
N SER A 301 0.60 2.99 27.20
CA SER A 301 1.71 3.55 26.41
C SER A 301 2.36 2.49 25.52
N PHE A 302 2.71 2.91 24.31
CA PHE A 302 3.36 2.13 23.27
C PHE A 302 4.69 2.79 22.92
N GLU A 303 5.80 2.12 23.25
CA GLU A 303 7.14 2.56 22.89
C GLU A 303 7.30 2.66 21.35
N ILE A 304 7.92 3.73 20.89
CA ILE A 304 8.24 3.93 19.47
C ILE A 304 9.59 3.29 19.20
N LYS A 305 9.61 2.23 18.38
CA LYS A 305 10.81 1.42 18.11
C LYS A 305 11.33 1.67 16.70
N PRO A 306 12.62 1.40 16.43
CA PRO A 306 13.11 1.31 15.06
C PRO A 306 12.27 0.31 14.27
N ARG A 307 12.04 0.58 12.99
CA ARG A 307 11.51 -0.40 12.05
C ARG A 307 12.63 -0.87 11.14
N GLY A 308 12.75 -2.17 10.93
CA GLY A 308 13.55 -2.69 9.83
C GLY A 308 12.62 -2.93 8.65
N TYR A 309 12.95 -2.46 7.46
CA TYR A 309 12.26 -2.87 6.23
C TYR A 309 13.29 -2.99 5.09
N PRO A 310 13.26 -4.07 4.29
CA PRO A 310 12.31 -5.20 4.33
C PRO A 310 12.61 -6.25 5.40
N SER A 311 13.74 -6.14 6.10
CA SER A 311 14.16 -7.04 7.19
C SER A 311 14.60 -6.26 8.41
N GLY A 312 14.46 -6.83 9.62
CA GLY A 312 14.93 -6.22 10.86
C GLY A 312 13.83 -6.16 11.94
N PRO A 313 13.87 -5.16 12.84
CA PRO A 313 12.91 -5.02 13.92
C PRO A 313 11.44 -4.97 13.44
N PRO A 314 10.51 -5.54 14.22
CA PRO A 314 9.11 -5.63 13.83
C PRO A 314 8.42 -4.27 13.78
N LEU A 315 7.55 -4.08 12.79
CA LEU A 315 6.72 -2.89 12.67
C LEU A 315 5.66 -2.84 13.78
N ARG A 316 5.46 -1.64 14.36
CA ARG A 316 4.30 -1.32 15.18
C ARG A 316 3.37 -0.39 14.43
N LEU A 317 2.08 -0.64 14.58
CA LEU A 317 1.04 0.10 13.89
C LEU A 317 -0.27 0.03 14.66
N ALA A 318 -1.17 0.94 14.31
CA ALA A 318 -2.56 0.88 14.72
C ALA A 318 -3.49 0.93 13.50
N TRP A 319 -4.72 0.44 13.62
CA TRP A 319 -5.74 0.52 12.57
C TRP A 319 -7.15 0.50 13.14
N LEU A 320 -8.12 0.89 12.31
CA LEU A 320 -9.54 0.86 12.59
C LEU A 320 -10.23 -0.24 11.78
N GLU A 321 -10.97 -1.10 12.46
CA GLU A 321 -11.78 -2.17 11.87
C GLU A 321 -13.20 -1.68 11.51
N PRO A 322 -13.91 -2.40 10.61
CA PRO A 322 -15.27 -2.03 10.20
C PRO A 322 -16.30 -1.90 11.33
N ASP A 323 -16.09 -2.58 12.47
CA ASP A 323 -16.98 -2.57 13.63
C ASP A 323 -16.62 -1.46 14.65
N GLY A 324 -15.75 -0.52 14.28
CA GLY A 324 -15.26 0.57 15.12
C GLY A 324 -14.26 0.13 16.19
N LEU A 325 -13.69 -1.08 16.07
CA LEU A 325 -12.59 -1.50 16.92
C LEU A 325 -11.27 -0.91 16.43
N PHE A 326 -10.63 -0.11 17.27
CA PHE A 326 -9.28 0.38 17.08
C PHE A 326 -8.29 -0.59 17.73
N ARG A 327 -7.28 -1.03 16.99
CA ARG A 327 -6.24 -1.93 17.49
C ARG A 327 -4.87 -1.30 17.33
N VAL A 328 -4.00 -1.56 18.29
CA VAL A 328 -2.57 -1.33 18.22
C VAL A 328 -1.89 -2.69 18.27
N ALA A 329 -1.01 -2.97 17.31
CA ALA A 329 -0.35 -4.27 17.22
C ALA A 329 1.10 -4.15 16.78
N GLN A 330 1.81 -5.27 16.92
CA GLN A 330 3.16 -5.45 16.44
C GLN A 330 3.19 -6.64 15.47
N ALA A 331 3.84 -6.47 14.31
CA ALA A 331 4.10 -7.58 13.41
C ALA A 331 5.09 -8.58 14.04
N SER A 332 5.07 -9.85 13.61
CA SER A 332 6.07 -10.84 14.01
C SER A 332 7.48 -10.52 13.48
N ASP A 333 7.58 -9.83 12.34
CA ASP A 333 8.82 -9.40 11.71
C ASP A 333 8.67 -8.04 10.98
N ALA A 334 9.74 -7.63 10.31
CA ALA A 334 9.83 -6.45 9.44
C ALA A 334 8.91 -6.49 8.19
N GLU A 335 8.54 -7.68 7.74
CA GLU A 335 7.87 -7.92 6.46
C GLU A 335 6.35 -8.11 6.58
N LYS A 336 5.87 -8.12 7.83
CA LYS A 336 4.54 -7.71 8.30
C LYS A 336 3.50 -8.84 8.34
N GLY A 337 3.17 -9.27 9.56
CA GLY A 337 2.18 -10.31 9.89
C GLY A 337 2.81 -11.69 10.19
N PRO A 338 2.19 -12.56 11.03
CA PRO A 338 1.02 -12.32 11.87
C PRO A 338 1.19 -11.12 12.83
N PHE A 339 0.07 -10.57 13.31
CA PHE A 339 0.07 -9.41 14.19
C PHE A 339 -0.26 -9.82 15.62
N HIS A 340 0.54 -9.34 16.57
CA HIS A 340 0.33 -9.50 18.00
C HIS A 340 -0.30 -8.22 18.55
N GLU A 341 -1.54 -8.34 19.06
CA GLU A 341 -2.25 -7.23 19.68
C GLU A 341 -1.46 -6.71 20.90
N LEU A 342 -1.17 -5.42 20.89
CA LEU A 342 -0.59 -4.70 22.01
C LEU A 342 -1.69 -4.03 22.84
N GLY A 343 -2.69 -3.44 22.17
CA GLY A 343 -3.81 -2.78 22.82
C GLY A 343 -5.01 -2.67 21.88
N LYS A 344 -6.19 -2.43 22.44
CA LYS A 344 -7.43 -2.23 21.68
C LYS A 344 -8.44 -1.39 22.43
N GLY A 345 -9.38 -0.80 21.70
CA GLY A 345 -10.61 -0.26 22.24
C GLY A 345 -11.47 0.34 21.15
N LYS A 346 -12.49 1.12 21.50
CA LYS A 346 -13.46 1.63 20.52
C LYS A 346 -13.09 3.03 20.04
N LEU A 347 -13.26 3.26 18.75
CA LEU A 347 -13.17 4.56 18.11
C LEU A 347 -14.33 4.69 17.13
N GLY A 348 -15.30 5.54 17.44
CA GLY A 348 -16.40 5.82 16.53
C GLY A 348 -15.93 6.51 15.26
N VAL A 349 -16.67 6.34 14.17
CA VAL A 349 -16.37 6.92 12.86
C VAL A 349 -16.23 8.46 12.93
N GLY A 350 -16.96 9.14 13.82
CA GLY A 350 -16.86 10.59 14.01
C GLY A 350 -15.99 11.04 15.18
N ASP A 351 -15.46 10.10 15.97
CA ASP A 351 -14.75 10.45 17.19
C ASP A 351 -13.33 10.96 16.87
N PRO A 352 -12.85 11.99 17.57
CA PRO A 352 -11.49 12.45 17.42
C PRO A 352 -10.52 11.42 18.00
N LEU A 353 -9.49 11.06 17.25
CA LEU A 353 -8.42 10.22 17.76
C LEU A 353 -7.40 11.10 18.49
N ARG A 354 -7.41 11.05 19.83
CA ARG A 354 -6.42 11.74 20.64
C ARG A 354 -5.23 10.85 20.89
N MET A 355 -4.04 11.40 20.67
CA MET A 355 -2.74 10.79 20.94
C MET A 355 -2.00 11.65 21.97
N THR A 356 -1.28 11.01 22.89
CA THR A 356 -0.34 11.70 23.78
C THR A 356 1.05 11.19 23.49
N LEU A 357 1.97 12.10 23.17
CA LEU A 357 3.39 11.80 23.05
C LEU A 357 4.04 11.94 24.43
N LEU A 358 4.84 10.95 24.79
CA LEU A 358 5.57 10.90 26.05
C LEU A 358 7.07 10.88 25.80
N ALA A 359 7.81 11.69 26.56
CA ALA A 359 9.28 11.65 26.64
C ALA A 359 9.67 11.13 28.02
N GLY A 360 10.51 10.09 28.06
CA GLY A 360 10.92 9.43 29.31
C GLY A 360 9.75 8.92 30.16
N GLY A 361 8.64 8.56 29.51
CA GLY A 361 7.41 8.09 30.16
C GLY A 361 6.52 9.20 30.72
N LYS A 362 6.87 10.48 30.57
CA LYS A 362 6.03 11.62 30.97
C LYS A 362 5.26 12.18 29.78
N PRO A 363 3.96 12.45 29.90
CA PRO A 363 3.21 13.19 28.88
C PRO A 363 3.86 14.54 28.58
N GLN A 364 4.08 14.84 27.30
CA GLN A 364 4.67 16.12 26.86
C GLN A 364 3.74 16.86 25.90
N CYS A 365 3.08 16.13 25.02
CA CYS A 365 2.26 16.73 23.98
C CYS A 365 0.98 15.95 23.74
N HIS A 366 -0.15 16.66 23.67
CA HIS A 366 -1.42 16.12 23.21
C HIS A 366 -1.68 16.53 21.76
N VAL A 367 -2.04 15.56 20.94
CA VAL A 367 -2.42 15.73 19.55
C VAL A 367 -3.81 15.12 19.34
N SER A 368 -4.80 15.94 18.99
CA SER A 368 -6.13 15.47 18.56
C SER A 368 -6.18 15.45 17.05
N VAL A 369 -6.54 14.32 16.45
CA VAL A 369 -6.74 14.17 15.00
C VAL A 369 -8.20 13.89 14.72
N ASP A 370 -8.89 14.89 14.19
CA ASP A 370 -10.31 14.80 13.88
C ASP A 370 -10.51 14.33 12.43
N GLY A 371 -11.54 13.51 12.23
CA GLY A 371 -12.01 13.11 10.89
C GLY A 371 -11.22 11.98 10.23
N TRP A 372 -10.10 11.51 10.78
CA TRP A 372 -9.36 10.36 10.20
C TRP A 372 -10.25 9.11 10.12
N ALA A 373 -10.86 8.72 11.25
CA ALA A 373 -11.73 7.53 11.33
C ALA A 373 -12.92 7.60 10.36
N ALA A 374 -13.45 8.80 10.11
CA ALA A 374 -14.58 9.02 9.21
C ALA A 374 -14.23 8.76 7.74
N GLN A 375 -13.00 9.08 7.38
CA GLN A 375 -12.54 9.16 5.99
C GLN A 375 -11.71 7.94 5.56
N ALA A 376 -11.20 7.17 6.52
CA ALA A 376 -10.38 5.99 6.30
C ALA A 376 -11.12 4.87 5.56
N SER A 377 -10.38 4.14 4.71
CA SER A 377 -10.85 2.92 4.06
C SER A 377 -10.89 1.77 5.07
N LEU A 378 -11.98 1.02 5.08
CA LEU A 378 -12.16 -0.14 5.95
C LEU A 378 -12.06 -1.46 5.17
N LEU A 379 -11.67 -1.40 3.89
CA LEU A 379 -11.39 -2.57 3.08
C LEU A 379 -10.13 -3.29 3.56
N ALA A 380 -10.06 -4.59 3.33
CA ALA A 380 -8.87 -5.37 3.58
C ALA A 380 -7.73 -4.95 2.64
N SER A 381 -6.53 -4.81 3.19
CA SER A 381 -5.34 -4.49 2.41
C SER A 381 -5.06 -5.58 1.35
N PRO A 382 -4.73 -5.20 0.11
CA PRO A 382 -4.33 -6.15 -0.92
C PRO A 382 -2.89 -6.67 -0.73
N THR A 383 -2.09 -6.04 0.15
CA THR A 383 -0.67 -6.37 0.38
C THR A 383 -0.40 -6.95 1.76
N ALA A 384 -1.27 -6.70 2.73
CA ALA A 384 -1.24 -7.32 4.05
C ALA A 384 -2.42 -8.28 4.21
N GLY A 385 -2.12 -9.56 4.41
CA GLY A 385 -3.10 -10.51 4.91
C GLY A 385 -3.35 -10.33 6.41
N TRP A 386 -3.90 -11.38 7.03
CA TRP A 386 -4.22 -11.43 8.47
C TRP A 386 -5.32 -10.45 8.90
N GLY A 387 -6.15 -10.00 7.95
CA GLY A 387 -7.29 -9.14 8.23
C GLY A 387 -6.96 -7.66 8.40
N LEU A 388 -5.73 -7.24 8.08
CA LEU A 388 -5.35 -5.83 8.16
C LEU A 388 -6.13 -4.99 7.13
N PRO A 389 -6.72 -3.85 7.51
CA PRO A 389 -7.34 -2.94 6.56
C PRO A 389 -6.31 -2.09 5.79
N GLU A 390 -6.78 -1.36 4.78
CA GLU A 390 -5.99 -0.37 4.04
C GLU A 390 -5.61 0.85 4.90
N ASN A 391 -6.39 1.16 5.95
CA ASN A 391 -6.04 2.23 6.88
C ASN A 391 -5.01 1.77 7.91
N ALA A 392 -4.07 2.65 8.24
CA ALA A 392 -3.06 2.37 9.25
C ALA A 392 -2.51 3.65 9.85
N ILE A 393 -1.99 3.53 11.06
CA ILE A 393 -1.14 4.52 11.73
C ILE A 393 0.17 3.80 12.04
N GLU A 394 1.20 4.02 11.24
CA GLU A 394 2.53 3.46 11.50
C GLU A 394 3.30 4.38 12.44
N PHE A 395 3.98 3.81 13.44
CA PHE A 395 4.83 4.60 14.34
C PHE A 395 6.16 3.92 14.60
N PHE A 396 7.24 4.63 14.30
CA PHE A 396 8.59 4.08 14.32
C PHE A 396 9.66 5.15 14.50
N GLN A 397 10.83 4.73 14.96
CA GLN A 397 12.05 5.53 14.94
C GLN A 397 12.70 5.38 13.54
N PRO A 398 13.01 6.48 12.84
CA PRO A 398 13.72 6.40 11.56
C PRO A 398 15.15 5.88 11.76
N GLU A 399 15.68 5.15 10.78
CA GLU A 399 17.10 4.76 10.78
C GLU A 399 17.98 5.99 10.50
N ASP A 400 18.82 6.38 11.47
CA ASP A 400 19.70 7.55 11.40
C ASP A 400 20.75 7.40 10.28
N ALA A 401 20.62 8.20 9.20
CA ALA A 401 21.66 8.72 8.27
C ALA A 401 21.17 8.88 6.80
N ARG A 402 20.12 8.16 6.37
CA ARG A 402 19.59 8.23 4.98
C ARG A 402 18.11 8.62 4.88
N SER A 403 17.47 8.85 6.02
CA SER A 403 16.09 9.34 6.08
C SER A 403 16.00 10.75 5.49
N SER A 404 14.94 11.03 4.72
CA SER A 404 14.56 12.38 4.28
C SER A 404 14.19 13.33 5.44
N SER A 405 14.22 12.82 6.68
CA SER A 405 13.95 13.56 7.90
C SER A 405 15.08 13.37 8.93
N PRO A 406 16.25 13.99 8.71
CA PRO A 406 17.38 13.89 9.64
C PRO A 406 17.03 14.48 11.01
N GLY A 407 17.46 13.81 12.08
CA GLY A 407 17.31 14.28 13.46
C GLY A 407 15.98 13.93 14.14
N LEU A 408 14.99 13.39 13.42
CA LEU A 408 13.76 12.89 14.02
C LEU A 408 14.03 11.63 14.84
N ARG A 409 13.47 11.57 16.05
CA ARG A 409 13.51 10.39 16.93
C ARG A 409 12.27 9.51 16.80
N ALA A 410 11.17 10.07 16.29
CA ALA A 410 9.96 9.32 16.00
C ALA A 410 9.23 9.89 14.77
N ILE A 411 8.57 9.00 14.03
CA ILE A 411 7.61 9.31 12.98
C ILE A 411 6.31 8.58 13.31
N VAL A 412 5.18 9.28 13.23
CA VAL A 412 3.83 8.73 13.26
C VAL A 412 3.13 9.12 11.96
N ASP A 413 2.83 8.14 11.11
CA ASP A 413 2.28 8.33 9.76
C ASP A 413 0.87 7.75 9.68
N PHE A 414 -0.10 8.61 9.44
CA PHE A 414 -1.51 8.26 9.31
C PHE A 414 -1.85 8.08 7.83
N SER A 415 -2.38 6.92 7.45
CA SER A 415 -2.88 6.66 6.11
C SER A 415 -4.41 6.54 6.11
N LEU A 416 -5.08 7.07 5.06
CA LEU A 416 -6.51 6.78 4.84
C LEU A 416 -6.71 5.44 4.14
N ALA A 417 -5.89 5.17 3.11
CA ALA A 417 -5.83 3.89 2.41
C ALA A 417 -4.44 3.70 1.80
N ALA A 418 -3.58 2.91 2.44
CA ALA A 418 -2.24 2.58 1.97
C ALA A 418 -2.02 1.07 1.89
N THR A 419 -1.03 0.71 1.10
CA THR A 419 -0.44 -0.64 1.06
C THR A 419 0.92 -0.68 1.73
N SER A 420 1.23 0.38 2.50
CA SER A 420 2.49 0.55 3.23
C SER A 420 2.75 -0.64 4.14
N VAL A 421 1.71 -1.18 4.77
CA VAL A 421 1.76 -2.42 5.52
C VAL A 421 1.47 -3.59 4.57
N GLY A 422 2.50 -4.37 4.27
CA GLY A 422 2.44 -5.54 3.40
C GLY A 422 3.65 -5.63 2.46
N ARG A 423 3.59 -6.54 1.49
CA ARG A 423 4.57 -6.65 0.40
C ARG A 423 3.92 -6.31 -0.94
N GLY A 424 4.67 -5.61 -1.78
CA GLY A 424 4.32 -5.36 -3.18
C GLY A 424 4.16 -3.88 -3.50
N PHE A 425 3.63 -3.59 -4.68
CA PHE A 425 3.44 -2.24 -5.23
C PHE A 425 1.98 -2.00 -5.63
N GLU A 426 1.07 -2.83 -5.15
CA GLU A 426 -0.36 -2.73 -5.37
C GLU A 426 -0.86 -1.32 -5.01
N SER A 427 -1.94 -0.93 -5.67
CA SER A 427 -2.61 0.33 -5.38
C SER A 427 -3.90 0.11 -4.61
N VAL A 428 -4.31 1.15 -3.88
CA VAL A 428 -5.59 1.26 -3.16
C VAL A 428 -6.23 2.60 -3.47
N GLY A 429 -7.56 2.67 -3.40
CA GLY A 429 -8.33 3.75 -4.01
C GLY A 429 -8.76 4.86 -3.03
N HIS A 430 -8.61 6.10 -3.48
CA HIS A 430 -9.19 7.30 -2.89
C HIS A 430 -10.37 7.78 -3.74
N ARG A 431 -11.50 8.14 -3.12
CA ARG A 431 -12.68 8.69 -3.82
C ARG A 431 -12.47 10.17 -4.15
N PRO A 432 -13.09 10.70 -5.22
CA PRO A 432 -13.10 12.12 -5.49
C PRO A 432 -13.86 12.87 -4.39
N GLY A 433 -13.45 14.10 -4.10
CA GLY A 433 -14.06 14.95 -3.09
C GLY A 433 -13.03 15.63 -2.19
N THR A 434 -13.54 16.35 -1.19
CA THR A 434 -12.72 17.11 -0.25
C THR A 434 -12.46 16.30 1.01
N TYR A 435 -11.20 15.97 1.24
CA TYR A 435 -10.71 15.40 2.48
C TYR A 435 -10.34 16.52 3.44
N VAL A 436 -10.69 16.36 4.71
CA VAL A 436 -10.44 17.39 5.73
C VAL A 436 -9.71 16.79 6.91
N SER A 437 -8.51 17.29 7.20
CA SER A 437 -7.81 16.99 8.46
C SER A 437 -7.95 18.19 9.38
N ARG A 438 -8.28 17.94 10.65
CA ARG A 438 -8.18 18.96 11.69
C ARG A 438 -7.37 18.39 12.83
N ILE A 439 -6.28 19.08 13.14
CA ILE A 439 -5.29 18.65 14.11
C ILE A 439 -5.18 19.75 15.16
N GLU A 440 -5.38 19.40 16.42
CA GLU A 440 -5.15 20.30 17.55
C GLU A 440 -3.96 19.80 18.35
N ILE A 441 -2.99 20.68 18.59
CA ILE A 441 -1.73 20.36 19.26
C ILE A 441 -1.58 21.29 20.46
N GLN A 442 -1.36 20.72 21.63
CA GLN A 442 -1.16 21.47 22.87
C GLN A 442 -0.21 20.73 23.83
N PRO A 443 0.57 21.43 24.66
CA PRO A 443 1.38 20.80 25.71
C PRO A 443 0.53 19.96 26.66
N ALA A 444 1.08 18.84 27.13
CA ALA A 444 0.52 18.11 28.26
C ALA A 444 0.80 18.90 29.55
N ARG A 445 -0.24 19.13 30.35
CA ARG A 445 -0.14 19.91 31.60
C ARG A 445 -0.10 19.00 32.81
#